data_AF-A0A2A4F2F1-F1
#
_entry.id   AF-A0A2A4F2F1-F1
#
_cell.length_a   1.000
_cell.length_b   1.000
_cell.length_c   1.000
_cell.angle_alpha   90.00
_cell.angle_beta   90.00
_cell.angle_gamma   90.00
#
_symmetry.space_group_name_H-M   'P 1'
#
loop_
_entity.id
_entity.type
_entity.pdbx_description
1 polymer ?
#
loop_
_entity_poly.entity_id
_entity_poly.type
_entity_poly.pdbx_seq_one_letter_code
_entity_poly.pdbx_strand_id
1 'polypeptide(L)'
;MKKHAWIRYTPIALAAALSLTACGGDDVTQQGLSAVKNVVVIYAENRSFDNLYGNFPGVNGLQNVTAANSAQKDRDGSTMATLPKVWGGLTATGITPAVTEAMTANLPNAPFAIDDPNGFNQPMSIATRDIVHRFYQDQMQINGGKNDMYAAWTDAGGLTMGHYTPDPSKLPLWKIAQQYVLADNFFMGAFGGSFLNHQYLICACAPLYANANTSPAAGKIAVLNADGKSLAVAANSPASALSGPPKFVNDGAITPDFYAVNTMQPPYQPSGNKAATGGDPTLADPANASTMPPQTATNIGDLLTNANVSWAWYGGAWGQALQASQNGTSNVIYGADLSTPNFQPHHQPFNYFANQAPGTASRAQHLLDGGANGAAFIQAIDAGTLPAVTFYKPQGNLNEHPGYTDVTSGDQHIADIISHLQKSPQWNNMVVVVTYDENGGFWDHAAPPTGDRWGPGTRIPALIVSPFAKKGFVDHTQYDTGSILRFITRRYSLPRLAGLQQRDDALKQNGAQPMGDLTNALQLSPNL
;
A
#
# COMPACT_ATOMS: atom_id res chain seq x y z
N MET A 1 42.45 40.22 -65.72
CA MET A 1 41.73 38.93 -65.63
C MET A 1 40.85 38.96 -64.39
N LYS A 2 39.53 38.96 -64.58
CA LYS A 2 38.52 39.04 -63.51
C LYS A 2 38.51 37.71 -62.72
N LYS A 3 38.66 37.76 -61.39
CA LYS A 3 38.26 36.68 -60.49
C LYS A 3 37.32 37.26 -59.44
N HIS A 4 36.07 36.84 -59.52
CA HIS A 4 34.98 37.20 -58.63
C HIS A 4 35.15 36.51 -57.27
N ALA A 5 35.05 37.29 -56.19
CA ALA A 5 34.88 36.79 -54.84
C ALA A 5 33.42 36.36 -54.64
N TRP A 6 33.20 35.10 -54.27
CA TRP A 6 31.87 34.57 -53.95
C TRP A 6 31.67 34.61 -52.43
N ILE A 7 30.69 35.41 -52.02
CA ILE A 7 30.15 35.47 -50.66
C ILE A 7 29.46 34.13 -50.38
N ARG A 8 29.91 33.42 -49.33
CA ARG A 8 29.21 32.24 -48.80
C ARG A 8 28.18 32.72 -47.77
N TYR A 9 26.91 32.49 -48.08
CA TYR A 9 25.81 32.59 -47.13
C TYR A 9 25.88 31.41 -46.16
N THR A 10 26.01 31.69 -44.87
CA THR A 10 25.81 30.72 -43.79
C THR A 10 24.30 30.57 -43.56
N PRO A 11 23.71 29.37 -43.61
CA PRO A 11 22.32 29.20 -43.21
C PRO A 11 22.23 29.32 -41.68
N ILE A 12 21.43 30.28 -41.23
CA ILE A 12 20.99 30.39 -39.84
C ILE A 12 20.08 29.18 -39.58
N ALA A 13 20.57 28.21 -38.82
CA ALA A 13 19.72 27.15 -38.27
C ALA A 13 18.83 27.79 -37.19
N LEU A 14 17.53 27.93 -37.51
CA LEU A 14 16.50 28.27 -36.55
C LEU A 14 16.37 27.08 -35.58
N ALA A 15 16.95 27.19 -34.40
CA ALA A 15 16.72 26.24 -33.33
C ALA A 15 15.26 26.40 -32.88
N ALA A 16 14.39 25.47 -33.30
CA ALA A 16 13.08 25.32 -32.71
C ALA A 16 13.28 24.91 -31.25
N ALA A 17 13.02 25.85 -30.33
CA ALA A 17 12.90 25.55 -28.91
C ALA A 17 11.69 24.64 -28.72
N LEU A 18 11.94 23.33 -28.63
CA LEU A 18 10.99 22.39 -28.07
C LEU A 18 10.83 22.75 -26.59
N SER A 19 9.72 23.42 -26.29
CA SER A 19 9.22 23.61 -24.94
C SER A 19 9.05 22.24 -24.28
N LEU A 20 9.91 21.94 -23.31
CA LEU A 20 9.70 20.89 -22.32
C LEU A 20 8.40 21.23 -21.57
N THR A 21 7.32 20.57 -21.91
CA THR A 21 6.11 20.51 -21.08
C THR A 21 6.47 19.82 -19.78
N ALA A 22 6.62 20.61 -18.71
CA ALA A 22 6.55 20.14 -17.35
C ALA A 22 5.14 19.58 -17.12
N CYS A 23 4.99 18.27 -16.98
CA CYS A 23 3.72 17.65 -16.65
C CYS A 23 3.61 17.48 -15.13
N GLY A 24 2.75 18.31 -14.52
CA GLY A 24 2.12 18.06 -13.22
C GLY A 24 2.72 18.80 -12.02
N GLY A 25 2.16 19.95 -11.66
CA GLY A 25 2.19 20.44 -10.26
C GLY A 25 2.52 21.90 -9.99
N ASP A 26 3.05 22.65 -10.96
CA ASP A 26 3.55 24.03 -10.74
C ASP A 26 2.47 25.12 -10.82
N ASP A 27 1.29 24.84 -11.39
CA ASP A 27 0.21 25.83 -11.56
C ASP A 27 -0.72 25.96 -10.34
N VAL A 28 -0.68 25.00 -9.39
CA VAL A 28 -1.50 25.08 -8.18
C VAL A 28 -0.78 25.91 -7.12
N THR A 29 -1.27 27.14 -6.93
CA THR A 29 -0.75 28.04 -5.92
C THR A 29 -1.10 27.55 -4.51
N GLN A 30 -0.30 27.97 -3.51
CA GLN A 30 -0.65 27.75 -2.10
C GLN A 30 -2.04 28.31 -1.74
N GLN A 31 -2.46 29.38 -2.42
CA GLN A 31 -3.79 29.95 -2.28
C GLN A 31 -4.89 28.95 -2.71
N GLY A 32 -4.72 28.25 -3.83
CA GLY A 32 -5.65 27.20 -4.28
C GLY A 32 -5.70 26.02 -3.31
N LEU A 33 -4.55 25.57 -2.80
CA LEU A 33 -4.50 24.50 -1.79
C LEU A 33 -5.26 24.87 -0.52
N SER A 34 -5.18 26.13 -0.08
CA SER A 34 -5.81 26.60 1.16
C SER A 34 -7.33 26.38 1.24
N ALA A 35 -8.00 26.15 0.09
CA ALA A 35 -9.42 25.80 0.01
C ALA A 35 -9.74 24.42 0.62
N VAL A 36 -8.77 23.49 0.64
CA VAL A 36 -8.95 22.14 1.21
C VAL A 36 -8.80 22.21 2.74
N LYS A 37 -9.87 22.18 3.54
CA LYS A 37 -9.76 22.24 5.01
C LYS A 37 -9.58 20.87 5.67
N ASN A 38 -9.99 19.80 4.99
CA ASN A 38 -9.91 18.44 5.50
C ASN A 38 -9.25 17.52 4.47
N VAL A 39 -8.28 16.74 4.92
CA VAL A 39 -7.68 15.63 4.16
C VAL A 39 -8.01 14.35 4.91
N VAL A 40 -8.72 13.43 4.26
CA VAL A 40 -9.08 12.12 4.82
C VAL A 40 -8.37 11.05 4.01
N VAL A 41 -7.62 10.18 4.67
CA VAL A 41 -6.92 9.06 4.05
C VAL A 41 -7.54 7.76 4.56
N ILE A 42 -8.14 6.98 3.66
CA ILE A 42 -8.69 5.66 3.96
C ILE A 42 -7.74 4.62 3.36
N TYR A 43 -7.25 3.72 4.18
CA TYR A 43 -6.18 2.78 3.81
C TYR A 43 -6.70 1.33 3.85
N ALA A 44 -6.99 0.75 2.70
CA ALA A 44 -7.45 -0.64 2.54
C ALA A 44 -6.26 -1.63 2.57
N GLU A 45 -6.56 -2.92 2.39
CA GLU A 45 -5.63 -4.07 2.38
C GLU A 45 -5.92 -4.95 1.13
N ASN A 46 -5.14 -6.00 0.95
CA ASN A 46 -3.97 -5.99 0.09
C ASN A 46 -4.29 -6.33 -1.36
N ARG A 47 -4.18 -5.36 -2.29
CA ARG A 47 -4.64 -5.53 -3.69
C ARG A 47 -3.76 -4.78 -4.68
N SER A 48 -3.27 -5.49 -5.70
CA SER A 48 -2.64 -4.83 -6.85
C SER A 48 -3.67 -4.07 -7.68
N PHE A 49 -3.23 -3.08 -8.46
CA PHE A 49 -4.13 -2.33 -9.33
C PHE A 49 -4.83 -3.26 -10.34
N ASP A 50 -4.08 -4.11 -11.04
CA ASP A 50 -4.64 -5.05 -12.01
C ASP A 50 -5.57 -6.10 -11.40
N ASN A 51 -5.42 -6.42 -10.10
CA ASN A 51 -6.32 -7.37 -9.43
C ASN A 51 -7.77 -6.87 -9.38
N LEU A 52 -8.00 -5.56 -9.19
CA LEU A 52 -9.35 -5.00 -9.03
C LEU A 52 -9.73 -4.01 -10.13
N TYR A 53 -8.82 -3.14 -10.55
CA TYR A 53 -9.14 -2.02 -11.46
C TYR A 53 -8.52 -2.17 -12.85
N GLY A 54 -7.82 -3.29 -13.11
CA GLY A 54 -7.17 -3.55 -14.39
C GLY A 54 -8.12 -3.49 -15.61
N ASN A 55 -9.40 -3.81 -15.44
CA ASN A 55 -10.40 -3.76 -16.51
C ASN A 55 -11.15 -2.41 -16.60
N PHE A 56 -10.78 -1.42 -15.79
CA PHE A 56 -11.50 -0.14 -15.76
C PHE A 56 -11.27 0.63 -17.08
N PRO A 57 -12.31 1.22 -17.70
CA PRO A 57 -12.14 1.93 -18.97
C PRO A 57 -11.14 3.09 -18.90
N GLY A 58 -10.17 3.10 -19.82
CA GLY A 58 -9.23 4.22 -19.99
C GLY A 58 -7.98 4.17 -19.12
N VAL A 59 -7.80 3.14 -18.29
CA VAL A 59 -6.60 2.97 -17.47
C VAL A 59 -5.45 2.35 -18.27
N ASN A 60 -4.23 2.45 -17.76
CA ASN A 60 -3.14 1.55 -18.08
C ASN A 60 -3.42 0.23 -17.33
N GLY A 61 -4.07 -0.74 -17.97
CA GLY A 61 -4.66 -1.90 -17.30
C GLY A 61 -4.45 -3.22 -18.02
N LEU A 62 -5.32 -4.19 -17.76
CA LEU A 62 -5.25 -5.53 -18.34
C LEU A 62 -5.38 -5.52 -19.87
N GLN A 63 -5.99 -4.50 -20.47
CA GLN A 63 -5.98 -4.26 -21.93
C GLN A 63 -4.58 -3.97 -22.50
N ASN A 64 -3.62 -3.58 -21.67
CA ASN A 64 -2.22 -3.33 -22.04
C ASN A 64 -1.34 -4.58 -21.86
N VAL A 65 -1.91 -5.67 -21.31
CA VAL A 65 -1.20 -6.92 -21.10
C VAL A 65 -1.08 -7.70 -22.42
N THR A 66 0.12 -8.22 -22.65
CA THR A 66 0.50 -9.07 -23.77
C THR A 66 1.16 -10.34 -23.23
N ALA A 67 1.26 -11.38 -24.06
CA ALA A 67 2.03 -12.55 -23.68
C ALA A 67 3.51 -12.21 -23.34
N ALA A 68 4.08 -11.18 -23.98
CA ALA A 68 5.48 -10.80 -23.78
C ALA A 68 5.77 -10.12 -22.44
N ASN A 69 4.81 -9.39 -21.86
CA ASN A 69 4.98 -8.65 -20.61
C ASN A 69 4.27 -9.28 -19.40
N SER A 70 3.67 -10.46 -19.56
CA SER A 70 3.00 -11.18 -18.47
C SER A 70 3.45 -12.62 -18.27
N ALA A 71 4.14 -13.21 -19.24
CA ALA A 71 4.66 -14.56 -19.11
C ALA A 71 5.63 -14.66 -17.93
N GLN A 72 5.30 -15.53 -16.99
CA GLN A 72 6.11 -15.80 -15.82
C GLN A 72 7.25 -16.77 -16.15
N LYS A 73 8.36 -16.59 -15.46
CA LYS A 73 9.55 -17.43 -15.52
C LYS A 73 9.68 -18.25 -14.26
N ASP A 74 10.33 -19.39 -14.40
CA ASP A 74 10.74 -20.22 -13.28
C ASP A 74 12.06 -19.71 -12.66
N ARG A 75 12.46 -20.30 -11.53
CA ARG A 75 13.64 -19.92 -10.74
C ARG A 75 14.95 -20.10 -11.49
N ASP A 76 14.97 -20.92 -12.54
CA ASP A 76 16.10 -21.09 -13.45
C ASP A 76 16.13 -20.07 -14.62
N GLY A 77 15.13 -19.18 -14.68
CA GLY A 77 14.98 -18.15 -15.71
C GLY A 77 14.27 -18.62 -16.99
N SER A 78 13.88 -19.89 -17.08
CA SER A 78 13.10 -20.40 -18.21
C SER A 78 11.66 -19.87 -18.17
N THR A 79 11.05 -19.63 -19.33
CA THR A 79 9.62 -19.27 -19.39
C THR A 79 8.76 -20.50 -19.09
N MET A 80 7.84 -20.39 -18.14
CA MET A 80 6.96 -21.51 -17.78
C MET A 80 5.97 -21.83 -18.91
N ALA A 81 5.69 -23.11 -19.13
CA ALA A 81 4.62 -23.53 -20.05
C ALA A 81 3.21 -23.30 -19.45
N THR A 82 3.07 -23.51 -18.15
CA THR A 82 1.86 -23.30 -17.35
C THR A 82 2.24 -22.69 -16.01
N LEU A 83 1.32 -21.99 -15.35
CA LEU A 83 1.54 -21.55 -13.97
C LEU A 83 1.63 -22.74 -13.01
N PRO A 84 2.32 -22.61 -11.87
CA PRO A 84 2.20 -23.57 -10.78
C PRO A 84 0.75 -23.64 -10.32
N LYS A 85 0.29 -24.82 -9.94
CA LYS A 85 -0.97 -24.94 -9.21
C LYS A 85 -0.94 -24.06 -7.96
N VAL A 86 -2.11 -23.63 -7.50
CA VAL A 86 -2.22 -22.86 -6.26
C VAL A 86 -1.99 -23.78 -5.08
N TRP A 87 -0.80 -23.72 -4.49
CA TRP A 87 -0.45 -24.48 -3.28
C TRP A 87 -1.45 -24.16 -2.17
N GLY A 88 -1.96 -25.16 -1.46
CA GLY A 88 -3.01 -25.01 -0.44
C GLY A 88 -4.43 -24.73 -0.96
N GLY A 89 -4.62 -24.54 -2.28
CA GLY A 89 -5.91 -24.17 -2.88
C GLY A 89 -6.10 -22.65 -2.99
N LEU A 90 -7.00 -22.23 -3.89
CA LEU A 90 -7.26 -20.82 -4.19
C LEU A 90 -8.12 -20.12 -3.14
N THR A 91 -9.15 -20.80 -2.62
CA THR A 91 -10.01 -20.27 -1.55
C THR A 91 -9.30 -20.37 -0.20
N ALA A 92 -9.60 -19.46 0.73
CA ALA A 92 -9.05 -19.54 2.07
C ALA A 92 -9.40 -20.86 2.77
N THR A 93 -8.60 -21.26 3.75
CA THR A 93 -8.84 -22.50 4.51
C THR A 93 -10.20 -22.41 5.22
N GLY A 94 -11.02 -23.47 5.09
CA GLY A 94 -12.35 -23.54 5.73
C GLY A 94 -13.49 -22.93 4.91
N ILE A 95 -13.21 -22.29 3.77
CA ILE A 95 -14.22 -21.74 2.87
C ILE A 95 -14.84 -22.82 1.99
N THR A 96 -16.16 -22.73 1.77
CA THR A 96 -16.94 -23.62 0.89
C THR A 96 -17.78 -22.80 -0.11
N PRO A 97 -17.78 -23.13 -1.42
CA PRO A 97 -17.06 -24.24 -2.05
C PRO A 97 -15.55 -23.99 -2.12
N ALA A 98 -14.76 -25.04 -1.89
CA ALA A 98 -13.30 -24.93 -1.97
C ALA A 98 -12.83 -25.04 -3.42
N VAL A 99 -11.88 -24.18 -3.82
CA VAL A 99 -11.11 -24.37 -5.06
C VAL A 99 -9.77 -24.99 -4.70
N THR A 100 -9.66 -26.31 -4.93
CA THR A 100 -8.51 -27.12 -4.49
C THR A 100 -7.29 -26.93 -5.41
N GLU A 101 -6.10 -27.36 -4.94
CA GLU A 101 -4.89 -27.31 -5.78
C GLU A 101 -5.08 -28.04 -7.13
N ALA A 102 -5.77 -29.18 -7.11
CA ALA A 102 -5.99 -30.01 -8.29
C ALA A 102 -6.82 -29.29 -9.36
N MET A 103 -7.78 -28.46 -8.94
CA MET A 103 -8.62 -27.66 -9.84
C MET A 103 -7.82 -26.55 -10.53
N THR A 104 -6.74 -26.10 -9.91
CA THR A 104 -5.86 -25.01 -10.41
C THR A 104 -4.64 -25.51 -11.19
N ALA A 105 -4.57 -26.81 -11.48
CA ALA A 105 -3.45 -27.38 -12.23
C ALA A 105 -3.49 -26.95 -13.71
N ASN A 106 -2.31 -26.79 -14.32
CA ASN A 106 -2.13 -26.50 -15.75
C ASN A 106 -2.78 -25.19 -16.22
N LEU A 107 -2.92 -24.19 -15.34
CA LEU A 107 -3.34 -22.86 -15.74
C LEU A 107 -2.38 -22.29 -16.81
N PRO A 108 -2.88 -21.60 -17.86
CA PRO A 108 -2.03 -20.92 -18.82
C PRO A 108 -1.07 -19.96 -18.13
N ASN A 109 0.15 -19.79 -18.66
CA ASN A 109 1.11 -18.81 -18.16
C ASN A 109 0.70 -17.38 -18.56
N ALA A 110 -0.37 -16.89 -17.95
CA ALA A 110 -0.96 -15.58 -18.17
C ALA A 110 -1.86 -15.20 -16.97
N PRO A 111 -2.21 -13.92 -16.80
CA PRO A 111 -3.26 -13.51 -15.87
C PRO A 111 -4.58 -14.20 -16.16
N PHE A 112 -5.35 -14.51 -15.12
CA PHE A 112 -6.66 -15.15 -15.24
C PHE A 112 -7.70 -14.56 -14.31
N ALA A 113 -8.96 -14.56 -14.74
CA ALA A 113 -10.07 -14.10 -13.94
C ALA A 113 -10.48 -15.16 -12.91
N ILE A 114 -10.42 -14.80 -11.63
CA ILE A 114 -10.87 -15.62 -10.49
C ILE A 114 -12.40 -15.81 -10.53
N ASP A 115 -13.12 -14.78 -10.98
CA ASP A 115 -14.58 -14.74 -11.08
C ASP A 115 -15.12 -15.08 -12.48
N ASP A 116 -14.33 -15.70 -13.36
CA ASP A 116 -14.82 -16.17 -14.66
C ASP A 116 -15.94 -17.21 -14.47
N PRO A 117 -17.17 -16.96 -14.96
CA PRO A 117 -18.28 -17.91 -14.86
C PRO A 117 -18.03 -19.23 -15.59
N ASN A 118 -17.10 -19.25 -16.56
CA ASN A 118 -16.66 -20.46 -17.25
C ASN A 118 -15.39 -21.07 -16.64
N GLY A 119 -14.80 -20.41 -15.64
CA GLY A 119 -13.60 -20.82 -14.92
C GLY A 119 -13.93 -21.24 -13.49
N PHE A 120 -13.23 -20.65 -12.52
CA PHE A 120 -13.42 -20.98 -11.11
C PHE A 120 -14.73 -20.43 -10.53
N ASN A 121 -15.31 -19.41 -11.16
CA ASN A 121 -16.55 -18.75 -10.76
C ASN A 121 -16.58 -18.40 -9.25
N GLN A 122 -15.44 -17.92 -8.72
CA GLN A 122 -15.34 -17.52 -7.33
C GLN A 122 -15.68 -16.03 -7.21
N PRO A 123 -16.79 -15.66 -6.55
CA PRO A 123 -17.18 -14.28 -6.44
C PRO A 123 -16.28 -13.53 -5.44
N MET A 124 -16.23 -12.21 -5.58
CA MET A 124 -15.47 -11.30 -4.69
C MET A 124 -15.90 -11.33 -3.22
N SER A 125 -17.07 -11.91 -2.91
CA SER A 125 -17.56 -12.17 -1.55
C SER A 125 -16.98 -13.44 -0.92
N ILE A 126 -16.06 -14.13 -1.60
CA ILE A 126 -15.38 -15.32 -1.13
C ILE A 126 -13.90 -15.01 -0.96
N ALA A 127 -13.40 -15.20 0.26
CA ALA A 127 -11.99 -14.99 0.56
C ALA A 127 -11.11 -16.01 -0.19
N THR A 128 -10.14 -15.49 -0.95
CA THR A 128 -9.01 -16.30 -1.44
C THR A 128 -8.07 -16.60 -0.29
N ARG A 129 -7.16 -17.58 -0.44
CA ARG A 129 -6.05 -17.73 0.50
C ARG A 129 -5.16 -16.48 0.51
N ASP A 130 -4.42 -16.31 1.59
CA ASP A 130 -3.38 -15.30 1.67
C ASP A 130 -2.17 -15.68 0.81
N ILE A 131 -1.54 -14.68 0.19
CA ILE A 131 -0.40 -14.84 -0.72
C ILE A 131 0.77 -14.10 -0.11
N VAL A 132 1.97 -14.67 -0.11
CA VAL A 132 3.14 -13.99 0.44
C VAL A 132 3.40 -12.65 -0.24
N HIS A 133 3.62 -11.63 0.59
CA HIS A 133 3.83 -10.26 0.16
C HIS A 133 4.92 -9.59 1.02
N ARG A 134 6.11 -10.20 1.04
CA ARG A 134 7.24 -9.81 1.91
C ARG A 134 8.30 -9.02 1.17
N PHE A 135 9.02 -8.15 1.87
CA PHE A 135 9.90 -7.12 1.31
C PHE A 135 10.90 -7.61 0.25
N TYR A 136 11.67 -8.65 0.54
CA TYR A 136 12.65 -9.16 -0.43
C TYR A 136 12.01 -10.04 -1.50
N GLN A 137 10.93 -10.75 -1.15
CA GLN A 137 10.21 -11.56 -2.11
C GLN A 137 9.57 -10.68 -3.18
N ASP A 138 8.92 -9.58 -2.81
CA ASP A 138 8.34 -8.61 -3.75
C ASP A 138 9.40 -8.05 -4.72
N GLN A 139 10.60 -7.71 -4.23
CA GLN A 139 11.73 -7.33 -5.09
C GLN A 139 12.13 -8.45 -6.07
N MET A 140 12.20 -9.69 -5.59
CA MET A 140 12.52 -10.85 -6.43
C MET A 140 11.42 -11.14 -7.45
N GLN A 141 10.15 -10.87 -7.13
CA GLN A 141 8.98 -11.03 -8.00
C GLN A 141 8.94 -9.96 -9.10
N ILE A 142 9.21 -8.70 -8.74
CA ILE A 142 9.33 -7.55 -9.65
C ILE A 142 10.50 -7.71 -10.62
N ASN A 143 11.60 -8.35 -10.18
CA ASN A 143 12.76 -8.70 -11.01
C ASN A 143 13.30 -7.52 -11.84
N GLY A 144 13.49 -6.37 -11.19
CA GLY A 144 13.96 -5.15 -11.84
C GLY A 144 12.97 -4.54 -12.84
N GLY A 145 11.66 -4.67 -12.58
CA GLY A 145 10.58 -4.10 -13.37
C GLY A 145 10.12 -4.97 -14.54
N LYS A 146 10.63 -6.20 -14.65
CA LYS A 146 10.13 -7.17 -15.64
C LYS A 146 8.81 -7.80 -15.21
N ASN A 147 8.53 -7.80 -13.91
CA ASN A 147 7.34 -8.38 -13.28
C ASN A 147 7.06 -9.83 -13.75
N ASP A 148 8.13 -10.60 -13.99
CA ASP A 148 8.07 -11.94 -14.63
C ASP A 148 8.44 -13.07 -13.66
N MET A 149 8.57 -12.80 -12.36
CA MET A 149 8.98 -13.80 -11.35
C MET A 149 8.01 -13.92 -10.18
N TYR A 150 6.78 -13.40 -10.29
CA TYR A 150 5.76 -13.51 -9.25
C TYR A 150 5.45 -14.96 -8.92
N ALA A 151 5.16 -15.76 -9.97
CA ALA A 151 4.90 -17.19 -9.82
C ALA A 151 6.12 -17.99 -9.32
N ALA A 152 7.34 -17.49 -9.53
CA ALA A 152 8.58 -18.15 -9.09
C ALA A 152 8.79 -18.05 -7.57
N TRP A 153 8.50 -16.89 -7.00
CA TRP A 153 8.88 -16.52 -5.63
C TRP A 153 7.71 -16.33 -4.67
N THR A 154 6.51 -16.65 -5.11
CA THR A 154 5.30 -16.73 -4.28
C THR A 154 5.16 -18.10 -3.60
N ASP A 155 4.40 -18.15 -2.51
CA ASP A 155 3.96 -19.38 -1.84
C ASP A 155 2.57 -19.85 -2.30
N ALA A 156 1.88 -19.07 -3.15
CA ALA A 156 0.51 -19.33 -3.61
C ALA A 156 0.44 -19.79 -5.09
N GLY A 157 1.58 -20.13 -5.70
CA GLY A 157 1.63 -20.58 -7.09
C GLY A 157 0.95 -19.61 -8.05
N GLY A 158 0.10 -20.12 -8.95
CA GLY A 158 -0.57 -19.31 -9.96
C GLY A 158 -1.50 -18.22 -9.43
N LEU A 159 -1.96 -18.28 -8.17
CA LEU A 159 -2.93 -17.31 -7.63
C LEU A 159 -2.42 -15.87 -7.68
N THR A 160 -1.10 -15.66 -7.61
CA THR A 160 -0.49 -14.33 -7.79
C THR A 160 -0.90 -13.67 -9.12
N MET A 161 -1.19 -14.44 -10.16
CA MET A 161 -1.64 -13.96 -11.47
C MET A 161 -3.16 -13.80 -11.57
N GLY A 162 -3.89 -14.07 -10.49
CA GLY A 162 -5.34 -13.96 -10.44
C GLY A 162 -5.81 -12.51 -10.34
N HIS A 163 -6.86 -12.18 -11.09
CA HIS A 163 -7.55 -10.89 -11.01
C HIS A 163 -9.07 -11.08 -10.96
N TYR A 164 -9.79 -10.08 -10.51
CA TYR A 164 -11.24 -10.01 -10.62
C TYR A 164 -11.67 -9.20 -11.85
N THR A 165 -12.93 -9.34 -12.24
CA THR A 165 -13.55 -8.56 -13.32
C THR A 165 -14.73 -7.73 -12.79
N PRO A 166 -14.47 -6.78 -11.88
CA PRO A 166 -15.55 -5.97 -11.31
C PRO A 166 -16.19 -5.05 -12.34
N ASP A 167 -17.40 -4.64 -12.01
CA ASP A 167 -18.20 -3.67 -12.74
C ASP A 167 -19.03 -2.84 -11.73
N PRO A 168 -19.74 -1.78 -12.16
CA PRO A 168 -20.50 -0.92 -11.25
C PRO A 168 -21.64 -1.64 -10.48
N SER A 169 -22.06 -2.83 -10.91
CA SER A 169 -23.04 -3.66 -10.22
C SER A 169 -22.41 -4.59 -9.17
N LYS A 170 -21.10 -4.84 -9.26
CA LYS A 170 -20.36 -5.72 -8.36
C LYS A 170 -19.64 -4.97 -7.23
N LEU A 171 -19.07 -3.79 -7.51
CA LEU A 171 -18.29 -3.00 -6.52
C LEU A 171 -18.79 -1.54 -6.44
N PRO A 172 -19.31 -1.10 -5.29
CA PRO A 172 -19.56 0.32 -5.00
C PRO A 172 -18.39 1.26 -5.27
N LEU A 173 -17.14 0.92 -4.91
CA LEU A 173 -15.99 1.80 -5.17
C LEU A 173 -15.71 1.97 -6.66
N TRP A 174 -16.01 0.97 -7.49
CA TRP A 174 -15.93 1.11 -8.95
C TRP A 174 -16.86 2.23 -9.45
N LYS A 175 -18.07 2.31 -8.91
CA LYS A 175 -19.01 3.40 -9.24
C LYS A 175 -18.49 4.76 -8.77
N ILE A 176 -17.80 4.81 -7.64
CA ILE A 176 -17.14 6.03 -7.15
C ILE A 176 -15.98 6.43 -8.07
N ALA A 177 -15.18 5.47 -8.53
CA ALA A 177 -14.11 5.70 -9.52
C ALA A 177 -14.66 6.28 -10.84
N GLN A 178 -15.85 5.83 -11.30
CA GLN A 178 -16.52 6.43 -12.46
C GLN A 178 -16.96 7.89 -12.25
N GLN A 179 -17.23 8.29 -11.01
CA GLN A 179 -17.70 9.63 -10.69
C GLN A 179 -16.55 10.61 -10.44
N TYR A 180 -15.44 10.14 -9.88
CA TYR A 180 -14.33 10.97 -9.41
C TYR A 180 -13.04 10.64 -10.16
N VAL A 181 -11.91 10.55 -9.45
CA VAL A 181 -10.61 10.24 -10.03
C VAL A 181 -10.17 8.85 -9.61
N LEU A 182 -9.72 8.06 -10.60
CA LEU A 182 -8.95 6.84 -10.39
C LEU A 182 -7.51 7.10 -10.85
N ALA A 183 -6.55 6.99 -9.94
CA ALA A 183 -5.13 7.08 -10.29
C ALA A 183 -4.63 5.69 -10.69
N ASP A 184 -4.20 5.54 -11.95
CA ASP A 184 -3.77 4.26 -12.52
C ASP A 184 -2.25 4.12 -12.58
N ASN A 185 -1.52 5.02 -11.95
CA ASN A 185 -0.06 4.98 -11.84
C ASN A 185 0.39 5.27 -10.40
N PHE A 186 -0.37 4.73 -9.43
CA PHE A 186 -0.12 4.85 -8.00
C PHE A 186 0.55 3.57 -7.47
N PHE A 187 1.79 3.68 -7.01
CA PHE A 187 2.59 2.57 -6.50
C PHE A 187 2.61 2.52 -4.97
N MET A 188 2.76 1.34 -4.39
CA MET A 188 3.00 1.24 -2.96
C MET A 188 4.35 1.86 -2.59
N GLY A 189 4.39 2.59 -1.48
CA GLY A 189 5.55 3.41 -1.08
C GLY A 189 6.83 2.61 -0.86
N ALA A 190 6.69 1.39 -0.34
CA ALA A 190 7.79 0.46 -0.11
C ALA A 190 7.46 -0.95 -0.61
N PHE A 191 8.48 -1.75 -0.91
CA PHE A 191 8.34 -3.16 -1.26
C PHE A 191 7.70 -3.96 -0.11
N GLY A 192 6.98 -5.02 -0.44
CA GLY A 192 6.38 -5.96 0.50
C GLY A 192 5.24 -5.38 1.36
N GLY A 193 5.08 -5.95 2.55
CA GLY A 193 3.80 -6.03 3.23
C GLY A 193 3.36 -4.84 4.09
N SER A 194 2.19 -5.02 4.71
CA SER A 194 1.42 -3.98 5.38
C SER A 194 2.20 -3.19 6.42
N PHE A 195 2.99 -3.87 7.24
CA PHE A 195 3.77 -3.23 8.29
C PHE A 195 4.63 -2.07 7.74
N LEU A 196 5.46 -2.31 6.73
CA LEU A 196 6.37 -1.27 6.24
C LEU A 196 5.60 -0.17 5.50
N ASN A 197 4.60 -0.52 4.70
CA ASN A 197 3.81 0.46 3.97
C ASN A 197 2.99 1.39 4.89
N HIS A 198 2.52 0.91 6.04
CA HIS A 198 1.90 1.78 7.07
C HIS A 198 2.91 2.73 7.72
N GLN A 199 4.16 2.30 7.94
CA GLN A 199 5.22 3.19 8.45
C GLN A 199 5.59 4.22 7.38
N TYR A 200 5.72 3.77 6.13
CA TYR A 200 6.03 4.64 4.99
C TYR A 200 4.93 5.70 4.78
N LEU A 201 3.65 5.35 4.97
CA LEU A 201 2.53 6.29 4.90
C LEU A 201 2.68 7.48 5.86
N ILE A 202 3.30 7.30 7.03
CA ILE A 202 3.38 8.37 8.04
C ILE A 202 4.74 9.05 8.12
N CYS A 203 5.83 8.44 7.63
CA CYS A 203 7.18 9.04 7.73
C CYS A 203 8.01 8.97 6.44
N ALA A 204 7.55 8.27 5.40
CA ALA A 204 8.35 7.90 4.23
C ALA A 204 9.67 7.21 4.61
N CYS A 205 9.65 6.39 5.66
CA CYS A 205 10.82 5.81 6.29
C CYS A 205 10.58 4.35 6.71
N ALA A 206 11.67 3.61 6.94
CA ALA A 206 11.64 2.29 7.54
C ALA A 206 12.02 2.38 9.02
N PRO A 207 11.32 1.68 9.95
CA PRO A 207 11.68 1.65 11.36
C PRO A 207 13.05 1.01 11.60
N LEU A 208 13.79 1.53 12.59
CA LEU A 208 15.10 1.00 12.97
C LEU A 208 14.97 0.12 14.21
N TYR A 209 15.57 -1.07 14.17
CA TYR A 209 15.81 -1.92 15.33
C TYR A 209 17.31 -1.90 15.65
N ALA A 210 17.76 -0.88 16.38
CA ALA A 210 19.19 -0.74 16.69
C ALA A 210 19.75 -1.99 17.40
N ASN A 211 20.91 -2.48 16.94
CA ASN A 211 21.60 -3.65 17.50
C ASN A 211 20.76 -4.94 17.50
N ALA A 212 19.97 -5.16 16.44
CA ALA A 212 19.10 -6.34 16.34
C ALA A 212 19.86 -7.67 16.51
N ASN A 213 21.12 -7.73 16.06
CA ASN A 213 21.98 -8.92 16.14
C ASN A 213 22.35 -9.35 17.56
N THR A 214 22.28 -8.45 18.54
CA THR A 214 22.54 -8.74 19.97
C THR A 214 21.27 -8.66 20.81
N SER A 215 20.10 -8.70 20.17
CA SER A 215 18.78 -8.58 20.80
C SER A 215 17.99 -9.89 20.65
N PRO A 216 16.81 -10.01 21.31
CA PRO A 216 15.89 -11.11 21.03
C PRO A 216 15.48 -11.24 19.55
N ALA A 217 15.58 -10.16 18.77
CA ALA A 217 15.26 -10.13 17.36
C ALA A 217 16.41 -10.62 16.44
N ALA A 218 17.54 -11.12 16.97
CA ALA A 218 18.68 -11.54 16.15
C ALA A 218 18.30 -12.57 15.06
N GLY A 219 17.41 -13.52 15.40
CA GLY A 219 16.88 -14.52 14.46
C GLY A 219 15.94 -13.96 13.39
N LYS A 220 15.55 -12.68 13.47
CA LYS A 220 14.72 -11.98 12.48
C LYS A 220 15.56 -11.30 11.40
N ILE A 221 16.89 -11.35 11.45
CA ILE A 221 17.73 -10.73 10.42
C ILE A 221 17.75 -11.60 9.16
N ALA A 222 17.35 -11.01 8.04
CA ALA A 222 17.33 -11.63 6.71
C ALA A 222 18.73 -12.09 6.28
N VAL A 223 18.79 -13.21 5.57
CA VAL A 223 20.02 -13.71 4.94
C VAL A 223 19.91 -13.49 3.44
N LEU A 224 20.77 -12.60 2.93
CA LEU A 224 20.75 -12.13 1.55
C LEU A 224 21.89 -12.71 0.72
N ASN A 225 21.71 -12.72 -0.60
CA ASN A 225 22.79 -12.88 -1.55
C ASN A 225 23.67 -11.62 -1.60
N ALA A 226 24.80 -11.70 -2.31
CA ALA A 226 25.76 -10.61 -2.42
C ALA A 226 25.21 -9.33 -3.07
N ASP A 227 24.08 -9.41 -3.78
CA ASP A 227 23.39 -8.25 -4.37
C ASP A 227 22.69 -7.35 -3.33
N GLY A 228 22.51 -7.85 -2.10
CA GLY A 228 21.81 -7.14 -1.02
C GLY A 228 20.32 -6.92 -1.26
N LYS A 229 19.72 -7.55 -2.28
CA LYS A 229 18.32 -7.36 -2.70
C LYS A 229 17.55 -8.67 -2.85
N SER A 230 18.24 -9.80 -3.02
CA SER A 230 17.61 -11.11 -3.10
C SER A 230 17.96 -11.99 -1.90
N LEU A 231 17.01 -12.83 -1.50
CA LEU A 231 17.18 -13.77 -0.39
C LEU A 231 18.10 -14.92 -0.80
N ALA A 232 18.91 -15.38 0.15
CA ALA A 232 19.61 -16.65 0.01
C ALA A 232 18.60 -17.80 0.04
N VAL A 233 18.54 -18.57 -1.05
CA VAL A 233 17.65 -19.73 -1.18
C VAL A 233 18.20 -20.89 -0.34
N ALA A 234 17.34 -21.56 0.41
CA ALA A 234 17.74 -22.72 1.22
C ALA A 234 18.08 -23.92 0.33
N ALA A 235 19.04 -24.75 0.77
CA ALA A 235 19.47 -25.93 0.01
C ALA A 235 18.35 -26.95 -0.25
N ASN A 236 17.30 -26.96 0.57
CA ASN A 236 16.12 -27.83 0.41
C ASN A 236 14.92 -27.14 -0.25
N SER A 237 15.13 -25.96 -0.85
CA SER A 237 14.11 -25.29 -1.65
C SER A 237 13.83 -26.09 -2.93
N PRO A 238 12.56 -26.25 -3.35
CA PRO A 238 12.25 -26.82 -4.65
C PRO A 238 12.97 -26.05 -5.77
N ALA A 239 13.61 -26.78 -6.69
CA ALA A 239 14.36 -26.18 -7.78
C ALA A 239 13.46 -25.41 -8.77
N SER A 240 12.21 -25.84 -8.90
CA SER A 240 11.20 -25.25 -9.77
C SER A 240 9.98 -24.82 -8.95
N ALA A 241 9.36 -23.71 -9.33
CA ALA A 241 8.11 -23.27 -8.75
C ALA A 241 6.93 -24.22 -9.03
N LEU A 242 7.04 -25.04 -10.08
CA LEU A 242 6.06 -26.10 -10.39
C LEU A 242 6.11 -27.26 -9.39
N SER A 243 7.22 -27.44 -8.66
CA SER A 243 7.39 -28.52 -7.67
C SER A 243 7.18 -28.07 -6.22
N GLY A 244 7.03 -26.77 -5.96
CA GLY A 244 6.64 -26.26 -4.64
C GLY A 244 6.99 -24.79 -4.40
N PRO A 245 6.47 -24.23 -3.28
CA PRO A 245 6.81 -22.88 -2.84
C PRO A 245 8.31 -22.76 -2.49
N PRO A 246 8.92 -21.56 -2.64
CA PRO A 246 10.34 -21.38 -2.36
C PRO A 246 10.63 -21.53 -0.86
N LYS A 247 11.86 -21.89 -0.53
CA LYS A 247 12.37 -21.88 0.85
C LYS A 247 13.64 -21.03 0.90
N PHE A 248 13.74 -20.18 1.91
CA PHE A 248 14.88 -19.29 2.11
C PHE A 248 15.67 -19.69 3.35
N VAL A 249 16.96 -19.37 3.38
CA VAL A 249 17.80 -19.57 4.57
C VAL A 249 17.21 -18.79 5.75
N ASN A 250 16.91 -17.52 5.54
CA ASN A 250 16.06 -16.71 6.40
C ASN A 250 15.56 -15.50 5.62
N ASP A 251 14.25 -15.36 5.39
CA ASP A 251 13.71 -14.11 4.85
C ASP A 251 13.75 -13.00 5.90
N GLY A 252 13.54 -13.33 7.18
CA GLY A 252 13.65 -12.38 8.28
C GLY A 252 12.63 -11.23 8.21
N ALA A 253 12.49 -10.49 9.31
CA ALA A 253 11.72 -9.24 9.33
C ALA A 253 12.60 -7.99 9.37
N ILE A 254 13.90 -8.18 9.53
CA ILE A 254 14.88 -7.12 9.74
C ILE A 254 15.98 -7.26 8.68
N THR A 255 16.38 -6.17 8.05
CA THR A 255 17.51 -6.15 7.11
C THR A 255 18.84 -6.41 7.81
N PRO A 256 19.91 -6.82 7.10
CA PRO A 256 21.24 -6.98 7.70
C PRO A 256 21.79 -5.73 8.40
N ASP A 257 21.36 -4.54 7.95
CA ASP A 257 21.66 -3.24 8.55
C ASP A 257 20.55 -2.72 9.51
N PHE A 258 19.70 -3.63 9.97
CA PHE A 258 18.80 -3.48 11.12
C PHE A 258 17.51 -2.66 10.95
N TYR A 259 17.02 -2.50 9.73
CA TYR A 259 15.71 -1.89 9.50
C TYR A 259 14.62 -2.96 9.45
N ALA A 260 13.50 -2.71 10.14
CA ALA A 260 12.36 -3.61 10.08
C ALA A 260 11.59 -3.38 8.78
N VAL A 261 11.43 -4.44 7.99
CA VAL A 261 10.83 -4.41 6.64
C VAL A 261 9.68 -5.40 6.44
N ASN A 262 9.50 -6.36 7.35
CA ASN A 262 8.31 -7.21 7.40
C ASN A 262 7.65 -7.10 8.78
N THR A 263 6.47 -7.71 8.95
CA THR A 263 5.63 -7.59 10.15
C THR A 263 6.40 -7.80 11.46
N MET A 264 6.52 -6.70 12.20
CA MET A 264 6.89 -6.62 13.60
C MET A 264 5.70 -6.03 14.39
N GLN A 265 5.73 -6.09 15.71
CA GLN A 265 4.63 -5.65 16.58
C GLN A 265 5.00 -4.38 17.35
N PRO A 266 4.00 -3.52 17.68
CA PRO A 266 4.28 -2.29 18.40
C PRO A 266 4.76 -2.57 19.83
N PRO A 267 5.61 -1.69 20.41
CA PRO A 267 6.05 -1.76 21.80
C PRO A 267 4.92 -1.53 22.81
N TYR A 268 3.76 -1.03 22.37
CA TYR A 268 2.65 -0.62 23.22
C TYR A 268 1.38 -1.39 22.87
N GLN A 269 0.58 -1.76 23.87
CA GLN A 269 -0.76 -2.32 23.63
C GLN A 269 -1.66 -1.29 22.92
N PRO A 270 -2.57 -1.71 22.02
CA PRO A 270 -2.77 -3.08 21.55
C PRO A 270 -1.61 -3.54 20.68
N SER A 271 -1.10 -4.73 20.96
CA SER A 271 0.03 -5.36 20.27
C SER A 271 -0.27 -6.84 20.04
N GLY A 272 0.33 -7.42 19.00
CA GLY A 272 0.33 -8.88 18.82
C GLY A 272 1.10 -9.63 19.90
N ASN A 273 1.96 -8.92 20.62
CA ASN A 273 2.73 -9.46 21.73
C ASN A 273 2.08 -9.08 23.05
N LYS A 274 1.86 -10.07 23.91
CA LYS A 274 1.37 -9.85 25.28
C LYS A 274 2.38 -9.03 26.09
N ALA A 275 1.93 -8.42 27.16
CA ALA A 275 2.82 -7.85 28.18
C ALA A 275 3.71 -8.95 28.80
N ALA A 276 4.90 -8.54 29.27
CA ALA A 276 5.78 -9.43 30.02
C ALA A 276 5.07 -9.90 31.31
N THR A 277 5.41 -11.09 31.79
CA THR A 277 4.82 -11.62 33.05
C THR A 277 5.19 -10.71 34.22
N GLY A 278 4.20 -10.12 34.89
CA GLY A 278 4.40 -9.15 35.97
C GLY A 278 4.86 -7.75 35.50
N GLY A 279 4.92 -7.51 34.18
CA GLY A 279 5.25 -6.21 33.59
C GLY A 279 4.05 -5.27 33.49
N ASP A 280 4.29 -4.07 32.97
CA ASP A 280 3.22 -3.09 32.70
C ASP A 280 2.26 -3.65 31.63
N PRO A 281 0.95 -3.79 31.94
CA PRO A 281 -0.04 -4.35 31.01
C PRO A 281 -0.30 -3.48 29.78
N THR A 282 0.18 -2.23 29.77
CA THR A 282 0.07 -1.33 28.63
C THR A 282 1.22 -1.46 27.62
N LEU A 283 2.25 -2.24 27.95
CA LEU A 283 3.41 -2.49 27.09
C LEU A 283 3.35 -3.89 26.46
N ALA A 284 4.03 -4.06 25.33
CA ALA A 284 4.35 -5.36 24.77
C ALA A 284 5.64 -5.89 25.39
N ASP A 285 5.76 -7.22 25.53
CA ASP A 285 6.98 -7.84 26.05
C ASP A 285 8.18 -7.56 25.14
N PRO A 286 9.19 -6.78 25.57
CA PRO A 286 10.37 -6.49 24.77
C PRO A 286 11.26 -7.72 24.54
N ALA A 287 11.09 -8.80 25.31
CA ALA A 287 11.80 -10.05 25.13
C ALA A 287 11.26 -10.88 23.95
N ASN A 288 10.07 -10.54 23.42
CA ASN A 288 9.57 -11.18 22.22
C ASN A 288 10.35 -10.68 20.98
N ALA A 289 10.89 -11.60 20.20
CA ALA A 289 11.69 -11.31 19.00
C ALA A 289 10.99 -10.45 17.94
N SER A 290 9.67 -10.30 18.00
CA SER A 290 8.90 -9.47 17.07
C SER A 290 8.48 -8.11 17.65
N THR A 291 8.75 -7.81 18.93
CA THR A 291 8.43 -6.49 19.51
C THR A 291 9.45 -5.46 19.02
N MET A 292 8.99 -4.40 18.35
CA MET A 292 9.85 -3.27 17.99
C MET A 292 10.22 -2.45 19.23
N PRO A 293 11.44 -1.90 19.32
CA PRO A 293 11.71 -0.80 20.23
C PRO A 293 10.89 0.43 19.83
N PRO A 294 10.57 1.35 20.77
CA PRO A 294 9.96 2.63 20.44
C PRO A 294 10.78 3.43 19.43
N GLN A 295 10.09 3.93 18.41
CA GLN A 295 10.66 4.73 17.34
C GLN A 295 10.64 6.22 17.71
N THR A 296 11.61 6.98 17.19
CA THR A 296 11.78 8.41 17.47
C THR A 296 12.02 9.25 16.23
N ALA A 297 12.02 8.63 15.04
CA ALA A 297 12.11 9.35 13.78
C ALA A 297 10.93 10.32 13.63
N THR A 298 11.15 11.47 12.98
CA THR A 298 10.08 12.42 12.70
C THR A 298 9.05 11.80 11.74
N ASN A 299 7.78 11.90 12.09
CA ASN A 299 6.65 11.52 11.24
C ASN A 299 5.74 12.73 10.95
N ILE A 300 4.74 12.54 10.10
CA ILE A 300 3.80 13.60 9.70
C ILE A 300 2.97 14.14 10.87
N GLY A 301 2.68 13.30 11.86
CA GLY A 301 1.97 13.70 13.07
C GLY A 301 2.76 14.73 13.87
N ASP A 302 4.08 14.55 14.00
CA ASP A 302 4.96 15.52 14.66
C ASP A 302 4.92 16.88 13.94
N LEU A 303 4.99 16.87 12.60
CA LEU A 303 4.96 18.09 11.79
C LEU A 303 3.62 18.82 11.90
N LEU A 304 2.51 18.07 11.89
CA LEU A 304 1.16 18.62 12.05
C LEU A 304 0.96 19.22 13.44
N THR A 305 1.36 18.50 14.50
CA THR A 305 1.31 18.99 15.88
C THR A 305 2.14 20.27 16.05
N ASN A 306 3.37 20.30 15.54
CA ASN A 306 4.24 21.48 15.62
C ASN A 306 3.66 22.71 14.88
N ALA A 307 2.87 22.47 13.82
CA ALA A 307 2.18 23.51 13.07
C ALA A 307 0.79 23.88 13.64
N ASN A 308 0.39 23.30 14.78
CA ASN A 308 -0.96 23.42 15.35
C ASN A 308 -2.09 23.02 14.38
N VAL A 309 -1.82 22.04 13.50
CA VAL A 309 -2.82 21.45 12.61
C VAL A 309 -3.40 20.22 13.30
N SER A 310 -4.72 20.20 13.49
CA SER A 310 -5.38 19.05 14.12
C SER A 310 -5.28 17.82 13.23
N TRP A 311 -4.95 16.68 13.84
CA TRP A 311 -4.89 15.42 13.13
C TRP A 311 -5.30 14.24 14.03
N ALA A 312 -5.70 13.13 13.42
CA ALA A 312 -5.88 11.87 14.14
C ALA A 312 -5.76 10.66 13.21
N TRP A 313 -5.44 9.52 13.82
CA TRP A 313 -5.58 8.20 13.25
C TRP A 313 -6.74 7.48 13.94
N TYR A 314 -7.76 7.12 13.17
CA TYR A 314 -8.88 6.29 13.60
C TYR A 314 -8.60 4.83 13.22
N GLY A 315 -8.37 3.99 14.24
CA GLY A 315 -8.26 2.54 14.05
C GLY A 315 -9.62 1.88 14.22
N GLY A 316 -10.12 1.17 13.20
CA GLY A 316 -11.33 0.37 13.33
C GLY A 316 -11.20 -0.65 14.47
N ALA A 317 -12.15 -0.69 15.38
CA ALA A 317 -12.13 -1.52 16.60
C ALA A 317 -10.94 -1.30 17.57
N TRP A 318 -10.22 -0.18 17.47
CA TRP A 318 -9.09 0.15 18.37
C TRP A 318 -9.48 0.12 19.86
N GLY A 319 -10.64 0.67 20.21
CA GLY A 319 -11.14 0.69 21.59
C GLY A 319 -11.40 -0.71 22.14
N GLN A 320 -11.97 -1.59 21.31
CA GLN A 320 -12.17 -3.00 21.65
C GLN A 320 -10.83 -3.74 21.80
N ALA A 321 -9.86 -3.44 20.93
CA ALA A 321 -8.52 -4.03 21.02
C ALA A 321 -7.77 -3.59 22.30
N LEU A 322 -7.90 -2.32 22.70
CA LEU A 322 -7.36 -1.82 23.97
C LEU A 322 -7.96 -2.56 25.17
N GLN A 323 -9.28 -2.71 25.20
CA GLN A 323 -9.97 -3.47 26.25
C GLN A 323 -9.56 -4.94 26.25
N ALA A 324 -9.43 -5.56 25.07
CA ALA A 324 -9.00 -6.94 24.93
C ALA A 324 -7.58 -7.16 25.45
N SER A 325 -6.64 -6.26 25.15
CA SER A 325 -5.28 -6.29 25.72
C SER A 325 -5.26 -6.18 27.24
N GLN A 326 -6.15 -5.37 27.82
CA GLN A 326 -6.22 -5.17 29.28
C GLN A 326 -6.88 -6.35 30.01
N ASN A 327 -7.95 -6.91 29.42
CA ASN A 327 -8.77 -7.95 30.04
C ASN A 327 -8.37 -9.37 29.61
N GLY A 328 -7.38 -9.51 28.72
CA GLY A 328 -6.96 -10.80 28.18
C GLY A 328 -8.00 -11.46 27.25
N THR A 329 -8.91 -10.68 26.66
CA THR A 329 -9.94 -11.21 25.75
C THR A 329 -9.29 -11.65 24.44
N SER A 330 -9.57 -12.90 24.04
CA SER A 330 -9.06 -13.45 22.77
C SER A 330 -9.94 -13.03 21.59
N ASN A 331 -9.44 -13.20 20.36
CA ASN A 331 -10.18 -13.02 19.10
C ASN A 331 -10.64 -11.59 18.76
N VAL A 332 -10.03 -10.56 19.37
CA VAL A 332 -10.19 -9.15 18.93
C VAL A 332 -8.95 -8.65 18.20
N ILE A 333 -7.77 -9.01 18.69
CA ILE A 333 -6.49 -8.80 18.01
C ILE A 333 -6.21 -10.06 17.18
N TYR A 334 -5.99 -9.90 15.87
CA TYR A 334 -5.89 -11.01 14.91
C TYR A 334 -7.08 -11.97 15.04
N GLY A 335 -8.30 -11.42 15.01
CA GLY A 335 -9.55 -12.19 14.98
C GLY A 335 -9.59 -13.15 13.79
N ALA A 336 -10.15 -14.34 14.00
CA ALA A 336 -10.00 -15.47 13.07
C ALA A 336 -11.03 -15.48 11.92
N ASP A 337 -12.09 -14.69 11.99
CA ASP A 337 -13.18 -14.72 11.02
C ASP A 337 -13.86 -13.37 10.81
N LEU A 338 -14.83 -13.35 9.89
CA LEU A 338 -15.60 -12.16 9.51
C LEU A 338 -16.56 -11.67 10.61
N SER A 339 -16.85 -12.49 11.63
CA SER A 339 -17.91 -12.23 12.62
C SER A 339 -17.43 -11.44 13.84
N THR A 340 -16.12 -11.32 14.00
CA THR A 340 -15.50 -10.64 15.14
C THR A 340 -14.68 -9.43 14.69
N PRO A 341 -14.57 -8.37 15.53
CA PRO A 341 -13.63 -7.30 15.26
C PRO A 341 -12.22 -7.86 15.13
N ASN A 342 -11.57 -7.61 14.00
CA ASN A 342 -10.24 -8.14 13.70
C ASN A 342 -9.22 -6.98 13.68
N PHE A 343 -8.82 -6.48 14.84
CA PHE A 343 -7.81 -5.43 14.92
C PHE A 343 -6.43 -5.99 14.57
N GLN A 344 -5.71 -5.28 13.71
CA GLN A 344 -4.38 -5.64 13.21
C GLN A 344 -3.35 -4.64 13.78
N PRO A 345 -2.66 -4.95 14.89
CA PRO A 345 -1.77 -3.99 15.57
C PRO A 345 -0.66 -3.42 14.70
N HIS A 346 -0.18 -4.20 13.74
CA HIS A 346 0.87 -3.77 12.84
C HIS A 346 0.40 -2.78 11.76
N HIS A 347 -0.91 -2.52 11.67
CA HIS A 347 -1.51 -1.48 10.83
C HIS A 347 -1.70 -0.15 11.57
N GLN A 348 -1.28 -0.03 12.83
CA GLN A 348 -1.36 1.21 13.61
C GLN A 348 0.03 1.87 13.73
N PRO A 349 0.52 2.57 12.70
CA PRO A 349 1.95 2.94 12.62
C PRO A 349 2.39 3.92 13.70
N PHE A 350 1.50 4.82 14.13
CA PHE A 350 1.80 5.75 15.22
C PHE A 350 1.98 5.06 16.59
N ASN A 351 1.43 3.85 16.80
CA ASN A 351 1.59 3.08 18.04
C ASN A 351 3.02 2.51 18.22
N TYR A 352 3.93 2.82 17.30
CA TYR A 352 5.35 2.49 17.37
C TYR A 352 6.21 3.63 17.94
N PHE A 353 5.68 4.85 18.02
CA PHE A 353 6.49 6.04 18.33
C PHE A 353 6.44 6.40 19.81
N ALA A 354 7.59 6.79 20.37
CA ALA A 354 7.75 7.04 21.79
C ALA A 354 6.82 8.16 22.33
N ASN A 355 6.52 9.17 21.50
CA ASN A 355 5.58 10.23 21.85
C ASN A 355 4.11 9.79 21.87
N GLN A 356 3.80 8.57 21.41
CA GLN A 356 2.48 7.96 21.46
C GLN A 356 2.40 6.82 22.50
N ALA A 357 3.37 6.74 23.42
CA ALA A 357 3.34 5.79 24.52
C ALA A 357 2.06 5.91 25.36
N PRO A 358 1.58 4.81 25.98
CA PRO A 358 0.44 4.84 26.89
C PRO A 358 0.55 5.94 27.95
N GLY A 359 -0.56 6.63 28.21
CA GLY A 359 -0.63 7.73 29.18
C GLY A 359 -0.18 9.10 28.67
N THR A 360 0.41 9.20 27.48
CA THR A 360 0.74 10.51 26.89
C THR A 360 -0.51 11.25 26.40
N ALA A 361 -0.49 12.59 26.51
CA ALA A 361 -1.56 13.44 25.99
C ALA A 361 -1.68 13.31 24.45
N SER A 362 -0.54 13.21 23.76
CA SER A 362 -0.49 13.01 22.31
C SER A 362 -1.25 11.74 21.89
N ARG A 363 -1.02 10.62 22.57
CA ARG A 363 -1.74 9.36 22.26
C ARG A 363 -3.24 9.54 22.42
N ALA A 364 -3.69 10.12 23.53
CA ALA A 364 -5.10 10.31 23.82
C ALA A 364 -5.79 11.25 22.81
N GLN A 365 -5.06 12.24 22.28
CA GLN A 365 -5.57 13.20 21.32
C GLN A 365 -5.61 12.64 19.88
N HIS A 366 -4.64 11.79 19.51
CA HIS A 366 -4.40 11.46 18.11
C HIS A 366 -4.65 9.99 17.73
N LEU A 367 -4.62 9.03 18.68
CA LEU A 367 -4.94 7.63 18.41
C LEU A 367 -6.35 7.32 18.88
N LEU A 368 -7.30 7.48 17.96
CA LEU A 368 -8.73 7.46 18.25
C LEU A 368 -9.37 6.14 17.85
N ASP A 369 -10.43 5.78 18.57
CA ASP A 369 -11.24 4.61 18.24
C ASP A 369 -12.15 4.92 17.04
N GLY A 370 -12.00 4.13 15.98
CA GLY A 370 -12.96 4.12 14.87
C GLY A 370 -14.26 3.40 15.24
N GLY A 371 -14.28 2.62 16.33
CA GLY A 371 -15.39 1.78 16.75
C GLY A 371 -15.52 0.53 15.89
N ALA A 372 -16.34 -0.42 16.37
CA ALA A 372 -16.73 -1.58 15.59
C ALA A 372 -17.45 -1.14 14.30
N ASN A 373 -17.06 -1.71 13.17
CA ASN A 373 -17.56 -1.38 11.84
C ASN A 373 -17.48 0.13 11.52
N GLY A 374 -16.51 0.84 12.10
CA GLY A 374 -16.33 2.28 11.88
C GLY A 374 -17.37 3.18 12.55
N ALA A 375 -18.21 2.67 13.45
CA ALA A 375 -19.33 3.43 14.02
C ALA A 375 -18.94 4.76 14.69
N ALA A 376 -17.85 4.80 15.46
CA ALA A 376 -17.39 6.04 16.10
C ALA A 376 -16.77 7.01 15.09
N PHE A 377 -16.11 6.49 14.04
CA PHE A 377 -15.61 7.30 12.94
C PHE A 377 -16.76 7.94 12.14
N ILE A 378 -17.79 7.16 11.80
CA ILE A 378 -19.02 7.63 11.14
C ILE A 378 -19.69 8.75 11.96
N GLN A 379 -19.78 8.57 13.28
CA GLN A 379 -20.34 9.60 14.15
C GLN A 379 -19.55 10.92 14.07
N ALA A 380 -18.21 10.85 14.03
CA ALA A 380 -17.38 12.05 13.89
C ALA A 380 -17.53 12.71 12.51
N ILE A 381 -17.68 11.91 11.44
CA ILE A 381 -17.98 12.37 10.09
C ILE A 381 -19.31 13.15 10.06
N ASP A 382 -20.37 12.54 10.58
CA ASP A 382 -21.73 13.08 10.55
C ASP A 382 -21.87 14.34 11.42
N ALA A 383 -21.13 14.39 12.53
CA ALA A 383 -21.06 15.57 13.40
C ALA A 383 -20.20 16.71 12.81
N GLY A 384 -19.43 16.46 11.75
CA GLY A 384 -18.49 17.44 11.18
C GLY A 384 -17.34 17.80 12.12
N THR A 385 -16.88 16.83 12.91
CA THR A 385 -15.84 17.03 13.94
C THR A 385 -14.49 16.40 13.56
N LEU A 386 -14.31 16.00 12.30
CA LEU A 386 -13.03 15.43 11.87
C LEU A 386 -11.90 16.46 11.99
N PRO A 387 -10.70 16.03 12.44
CA PRO A 387 -9.48 16.82 12.33
C PRO A 387 -9.14 17.22 10.89
N ALA A 388 -8.28 18.22 10.75
CA ALA A 388 -7.84 18.74 9.45
C ALA A 388 -7.08 17.69 8.61
N VAL A 389 -6.36 16.77 9.27
CA VAL A 389 -5.77 15.57 8.64
C VAL A 389 -6.22 14.33 9.38
N THR A 390 -6.94 13.45 8.70
CA THR A 390 -7.55 12.29 9.31
C THR A 390 -7.14 11.03 8.55
N PHE A 391 -6.61 10.05 9.26
CA PHE A 391 -6.35 8.72 8.72
C PHE A 391 -7.38 7.75 9.28
N TYR A 392 -7.87 6.84 8.44
CA TYR A 392 -8.77 5.78 8.84
C TYR A 392 -8.30 4.44 8.29
N LYS A 393 -8.17 3.47 9.19
CA LYS A 393 -7.88 2.07 8.85
C LYS A 393 -9.07 1.20 9.24
N PRO A 394 -9.81 0.64 8.28
CA PRO A 394 -10.84 -0.34 8.59
C PRO A 394 -10.29 -1.50 9.41
N GLN A 395 -11.13 -2.06 10.27
CA GLN A 395 -10.81 -3.32 10.97
C GLN A 395 -10.64 -4.47 9.97
N GLY A 396 -9.93 -5.52 10.37
CA GLY A 396 -9.49 -6.63 9.54
C GLY A 396 -10.59 -7.25 8.67
N ASN A 397 -11.73 -7.60 9.26
CA ASN A 397 -12.83 -8.19 8.49
C ASN A 397 -13.49 -7.23 7.48
N LEU A 398 -13.09 -5.96 7.41
CA LEU A 398 -13.63 -4.92 6.52
C LEU A 398 -12.52 -4.19 5.73
N ASN A 399 -11.32 -4.76 5.62
CA ASN A 399 -10.18 -4.09 4.97
C ASN A 399 -9.82 -4.68 3.59
N GLU A 400 -10.46 -5.77 3.17
CA GLU A 400 -10.21 -6.53 1.93
C GLU A 400 -8.99 -7.47 1.92
N HIS A 401 -8.20 -7.61 2.99
CA HIS A 401 -7.05 -8.53 2.98
C HIS A 401 -7.43 -9.99 2.63
N PRO A 402 -6.71 -10.66 1.70
CA PRO A 402 -6.94 -12.08 1.42
C PRO A 402 -6.74 -12.96 2.66
N GLY A 403 -7.34 -14.14 2.68
CA GLY A 403 -7.12 -15.14 3.74
C GLY A 403 -7.98 -14.96 4.98
N TYR A 404 -8.33 -13.72 5.39
CA TYR A 404 -9.23 -13.48 6.53
C TYR A 404 -10.44 -12.58 6.22
N THR A 405 -10.48 -11.92 5.06
CA THR A 405 -11.68 -11.22 4.58
C THR A 405 -11.83 -11.32 3.06
N ASP A 406 -12.93 -10.76 2.56
CA ASP A 406 -13.34 -10.72 1.16
C ASP A 406 -13.36 -9.28 0.62
N VAL A 407 -13.41 -9.13 -0.71
CA VAL A 407 -13.39 -7.80 -1.36
C VAL A 407 -14.71 -7.08 -1.14
N THR A 408 -15.84 -7.77 -1.28
CA THR A 408 -17.17 -7.14 -1.23
C THR A 408 -17.43 -6.47 0.12
N SER A 409 -17.05 -7.11 1.22
CA SER A 409 -17.25 -6.57 2.57
C SER A 409 -16.47 -5.27 2.80
N GLY A 410 -15.19 -5.22 2.39
CA GLY A 410 -14.36 -4.02 2.56
C GLY A 410 -14.74 -2.90 1.58
N ASP A 411 -15.01 -3.23 0.32
CA ASP A 411 -15.43 -2.27 -0.71
C ASP A 411 -16.72 -1.56 -0.30
N GLN A 412 -17.72 -2.33 0.13
CA GLN A 412 -18.99 -1.81 0.63
C GLN A 412 -18.79 -0.91 1.86
N HIS A 413 -17.99 -1.35 2.83
CA HIS A 413 -17.70 -0.57 4.04
C HIS A 413 -17.07 0.78 3.69
N ILE A 414 -16.05 0.80 2.83
CA ILE A 414 -15.38 2.05 2.42
C ILE A 414 -16.35 2.95 1.63
N ALA A 415 -17.18 2.38 0.76
CA ALA A 415 -18.20 3.15 0.03
C ALA A 415 -19.24 3.78 0.98
N ASP A 416 -19.63 3.08 2.04
CA ASP A 416 -20.52 3.63 3.07
C ASP A 416 -19.85 4.78 3.83
N ILE A 417 -18.58 4.64 4.22
CA ILE A 417 -17.79 5.74 4.80
C ILE A 417 -17.76 6.96 3.85
N ILE A 418 -17.52 6.76 2.55
CA ILE A 418 -17.51 7.85 1.56
C ILE A 418 -18.89 8.51 1.46
N SER A 419 -19.97 7.73 1.49
CA SER A 419 -21.35 8.24 1.49
C SER A 419 -21.64 9.14 2.70
N HIS A 420 -21.10 8.81 3.87
CA HIS A 420 -21.16 9.67 5.06
C HIS A 420 -20.29 10.93 4.88
N LEU A 421 -19.05 10.80 4.38
CA LEU A 421 -18.16 11.94 4.14
C LEU A 421 -18.78 12.95 3.16
N GLN A 422 -19.46 12.48 2.11
CA GLN A 422 -20.18 13.31 1.14
C GLN A 422 -21.35 14.10 1.73
N LYS A 423 -21.92 13.64 2.85
CA LYS A 423 -23.02 14.31 3.59
C LYS A 423 -22.52 15.14 4.77
N SER A 424 -21.25 15.01 5.13
CA SER A 424 -20.65 15.71 6.27
C SER A 424 -20.75 17.23 6.09
N PRO A 425 -20.96 17.99 7.19
CA PRO A 425 -20.84 19.46 7.17
C PRO A 425 -19.48 19.96 6.64
N GLN A 426 -18.44 19.13 6.67
CA GLN A 426 -17.08 19.46 6.22
C GLN A 426 -16.82 19.14 4.73
N TRP A 427 -17.77 18.49 4.03
CA TRP A 427 -17.56 17.94 2.67
C TRP A 427 -17.04 18.97 1.66
N ASN A 428 -17.59 20.19 1.66
CA ASN A 428 -17.28 21.24 0.68
C ASN A 428 -15.80 21.62 0.60
N ASN A 429 -15.02 21.30 1.62
CA ASN A 429 -13.60 21.59 1.69
C ASN A 429 -12.74 20.34 1.91
N MET A 430 -13.26 19.16 1.56
CA MET A 430 -12.62 17.88 1.85
C MET A 430 -11.96 17.26 0.62
N VAL A 431 -10.78 16.67 0.81
CA VAL A 431 -10.16 15.72 -0.13
C VAL A 431 -10.05 14.37 0.57
N VAL A 432 -10.66 13.36 -0.02
CA VAL A 432 -10.60 11.97 0.44
C VAL A 432 -9.68 11.19 -0.51
N VAL A 433 -8.67 10.53 0.04
CA VAL A 433 -7.80 9.59 -0.67
C VAL A 433 -8.12 8.20 -0.16
N VAL A 434 -8.61 7.34 -1.05
CA VAL A 434 -8.77 5.90 -0.77
C VAL A 434 -7.64 5.21 -1.50
N THR A 435 -6.82 4.44 -0.79
CA THR A 435 -5.77 3.65 -1.41
C THR A 435 -5.55 2.39 -0.60
N TYR A 436 -4.79 1.47 -1.16
CA TYR A 436 -4.37 0.25 -0.50
C TYR A 436 -3.00 0.44 0.12
N ASP A 437 -2.64 -0.43 1.05
CA ASP A 437 -1.33 -0.41 1.66
C ASP A 437 -0.25 -0.98 0.75
N GLU A 438 -0.53 -2.13 0.15
CA GLU A 438 0.32 -2.83 -0.80
C GLU A 438 -0.49 -3.81 -1.67
N ASN A 439 0.20 -4.64 -2.47
CA ASN A 439 -0.40 -5.44 -3.54
C ASN A 439 -0.92 -6.82 -3.15
N GLY A 440 -0.65 -7.30 -1.94
CA GLY A 440 -1.08 -8.60 -1.43
C GLY A 440 -0.46 -9.78 -2.13
N GLY A 441 0.68 -9.56 -2.77
CA GLY A 441 1.35 -10.58 -3.58
C GLY A 441 0.62 -10.85 -4.89
N PHE A 442 -0.41 -10.09 -5.25
CA PHE A 442 -0.99 -10.11 -6.59
C PHE A 442 -0.09 -9.37 -7.57
N TRP A 443 0.03 -9.92 -8.76
CA TRP A 443 0.78 -9.39 -9.88
C TRP A 443 0.15 -8.10 -10.40
N ASP A 444 0.99 -7.24 -10.95
CA ASP A 444 0.59 -6.09 -11.77
C ASP A 444 1.54 -5.97 -12.96
N HIS A 445 1.02 -5.61 -14.12
CA HIS A 445 1.82 -5.51 -15.33
C HIS A 445 2.72 -4.27 -15.36
N ALA A 446 2.35 -3.20 -14.63
CA ALA A 446 3.08 -1.95 -14.67
C ALA A 446 4.33 -2.06 -13.80
N ALA A 447 5.49 -1.84 -14.43
CA ALA A 447 6.77 -1.82 -13.75
C ALA A 447 6.83 -0.62 -12.78
N PRO A 448 7.18 -0.80 -11.49
CA PRO A 448 7.43 0.32 -10.62
C PRO A 448 8.68 1.10 -11.06
N PRO A 449 8.68 2.44 -10.93
CA PRO A 449 9.87 3.23 -11.21
C PRO A 449 10.97 2.88 -10.22
N THR A 450 12.23 2.93 -10.67
CA THR A 450 13.37 2.61 -9.79
C THR A 450 13.65 3.78 -8.84
N GLY A 451 13.21 3.65 -7.59
CA GLY A 451 13.40 4.64 -6.54
C GLY A 451 14.58 4.34 -5.62
N ASP A 452 14.37 4.60 -4.33
CA ASP A 452 15.34 4.28 -3.28
C ASP A 452 15.32 2.78 -2.94
N ARG A 453 16.13 2.36 -1.96
CA ARG A 453 16.19 0.93 -1.59
C ARG A 453 14.89 0.39 -0.97
N TRP A 454 13.96 1.26 -0.58
CA TRP A 454 12.71 0.85 0.04
C TRP A 454 11.63 0.60 -0.98
N GLY A 455 11.69 1.23 -2.16
CA GLY A 455 10.64 1.15 -3.17
C GLY A 455 10.76 2.24 -4.24
N PRO A 456 9.66 2.56 -4.94
CA PRO A 456 8.32 2.00 -4.73
C PRO A 456 8.22 0.53 -5.16
N GLY A 457 7.20 -0.15 -4.65
CA GLY A 457 6.87 -1.52 -5.03
C GLY A 457 5.74 -1.58 -6.07
N THR A 458 5.11 -2.75 -6.18
CA THR A 458 3.97 -3.04 -7.07
C THR A 458 2.88 -1.96 -7.05
N ARG A 459 2.22 -1.75 -8.20
CA ARG A 459 1.13 -0.78 -8.34
C ARG A 459 -0.12 -1.21 -7.58
N ILE A 460 -0.81 -0.24 -6.99
CA ILE A 460 -1.99 -0.42 -6.14
C ILE A 460 -3.13 0.54 -6.54
N PRO A 461 -4.40 0.22 -6.24
CA PRO A 461 -5.51 1.13 -6.52
C PRO A 461 -5.45 2.40 -5.67
N ALA A 462 -5.80 3.54 -6.27
CA ALA A 462 -6.01 4.79 -5.55
C ALA A 462 -7.13 5.64 -6.17
N LEU A 463 -8.08 6.07 -5.35
CA LEU A 463 -9.17 6.96 -5.72
C LEU A 463 -9.01 8.31 -5.00
N ILE A 464 -9.26 9.40 -5.72
CA ILE A 464 -9.30 10.75 -5.15
C ILE A 464 -10.73 11.27 -5.27
N VAL A 465 -11.40 11.42 -4.12
CA VAL A 465 -12.82 11.75 -4.00
C VAL A 465 -12.98 13.09 -3.29
N SER A 466 -13.55 14.07 -3.98
CA SER A 466 -13.63 15.45 -3.47
C SER A 466 -14.60 16.31 -4.27
N PRO A 467 -15.20 17.37 -3.71
CA PRO A 467 -15.81 18.44 -4.52
C PRO A 467 -14.82 19.05 -5.52
N PHE A 468 -13.54 19.11 -5.17
CA PHE A 468 -12.47 19.63 -6.03
C PHE A 468 -11.96 18.61 -7.05
N ALA A 469 -12.26 17.32 -6.89
CA ALA A 469 -11.72 16.30 -7.77
C ALA A 469 -12.31 16.43 -9.18
N LYS A 470 -11.45 16.27 -10.21
CA LYS A 470 -11.89 16.06 -11.59
C LYS A 470 -12.90 14.90 -11.63
N LYS A 471 -13.91 14.99 -12.48
CA LYS A 471 -15.00 14.00 -12.55
C LYS A 471 -14.76 13.01 -13.68
N GLY A 472 -14.95 11.72 -13.39
CA GLY A 472 -14.76 10.62 -14.35
C GLY A 472 -13.38 10.65 -15.01
N PHE A 473 -12.33 10.94 -14.23
CA PHE A 473 -10.98 11.19 -14.72
C PHE A 473 -10.03 10.07 -14.32
N VAL A 474 -9.27 9.55 -15.27
CA VAL A 474 -8.15 8.65 -14.98
C VAL A 474 -6.87 9.49 -14.90
N ASP A 475 -6.22 9.47 -13.75
CA ASP A 475 -4.97 10.21 -13.52
C ASP A 475 -3.76 9.31 -13.74
N HIS A 476 -3.02 9.59 -14.81
CA HIS A 476 -1.80 8.87 -15.21
C HIS A 476 -0.52 9.39 -14.55
N THR A 477 -0.62 10.38 -13.66
CA THR A 477 0.54 10.91 -12.94
C THR A 477 1.16 9.83 -12.08
N GLN A 478 2.49 9.71 -12.11
CA GLN A 478 3.22 8.76 -11.28
C GLN A 478 3.15 9.19 -9.81
N TYR A 479 2.54 8.35 -8.98
CA TYR A 479 2.43 8.55 -7.54
C TYR A 479 3.00 7.35 -6.79
N ASP A 480 3.48 7.56 -5.57
CA ASP A 480 3.56 6.52 -4.55
C ASP A 480 2.77 6.89 -3.28
N THR A 481 2.70 5.99 -2.29
CA THR A 481 2.10 6.28 -0.96
C THR A 481 2.62 7.60 -0.36
N GLY A 482 3.89 7.94 -0.59
CA GLY A 482 4.48 9.20 -0.14
C GLY A 482 3.88 10.46 -0.79
N SER A 483 3.18 10.34 -1.91
CA SER A 483 2.45 11.45 -2.56
C SER A 483 1.35 12.03 -1.66
N ILE A 484 0.76 11.22 -0.78
CA ILE A 484 -0.18 11.68 0.25
C ILE A 484 0.52 12.64 1.22
N LEU A 485 1.74 12.30 1.64
CA LEU A 485 2.56 13.16 2.49
C LEU A 485 3.00 14.43 1.75
N ARG A 486 3.33 14.34 0.45
CA ARG A 486 3.63 15.52 -0.38
C ARG A 486 2.42 16.47 -0.44
N PHE A 487 1.21 15.93 -0.63
CA PHE A 487 -0.01 16.71 -0.61
C PHE A 487 -0.23 17.40 0.74
N ILE A 488 -0.17 16.65 1.84
CA ILE A 488 -0.39 17.18 3.20
C ILE A 488 0.65 18.26 3.54
N THR A 489 1.94 17.99 3.28
CA THR A 489 3.02 18.93 3.59
C THR A 489 2.90 20.21 2.77
N ARG A 490 2.63 20.13 1.45
CA ARG A 490 2.35 21.33 0.64
C ARG A 490 1.13 22.06 1.16
N ARG A 491 0.01 21.35 1.38
CA ARG A 491 -1.25 21.94 1.80
C ARG A 491 -1.11 22.75 3.08
N TYR A 492 -0.45 22.21 4.09
CA TYR A 492 -0.30 22.87 5.40
C TYR A 492 1.02 23.62 5.56
N SER A 493 1.79 23.81 4.47
CA SER A 493 3.09 24.49 4.49
C SER A 493 4.06 23.91 5.53
N LEU A 494 4.06 22.58 5.66
CA LEU A 494 4.92 21.85 6.59
C LEU A 494 6.31 21.64 5.98
N PRO A 495 7.35 21.45 6.82
CA PRO A 495 8.65 20.97 6.33
C PRO A 495 8.51 19.64 5.57
N ARG A 496 9.36 19.46 4.56
CA ARG A 496 9.43 18.20 3.82
C ARG A 496 10.09 17.11 4.68
N LEU A 497 9.47 15.94 4.77
CA LEU A 497 10.07 14.76 5.41
C LEU A 497 11.31 14.28 4.64
N ALA A 498 12.38 13.91 5.35
CA ALA A 498 13.66 13.51 4.76
C ALA A 498 13.52 12.31 3.80
N GLY A 499 12.66 11.35 4.14
CA GLY A 499 12.39 10.18 3.30
C GLY A 499 11.81 10.54 1.93
N LEU A 500 10.94 11.55 1.86
CA LEU A 500 10.40 12.05 0.59
C LEU A 500 11.50 12.68 -0.28
N GLN A 501 12.48 13.35 0.34
CA GLN A 501 13.61 13.94 -0.38
C GLN A 501 14.53 12.83 -0.92
N GLN A 502 14.84 11.83 -0.09
CA GLN A 502 15.62 10.66 -0.51
C GLN A 502 14.97 9.92 -1.69
N ARG A 503 13.65 9.75 -1.67
CA ARG A 503 12.88 9.16 -2.77
C ARG A 503 13.04 9.95 -4.06
N ASP A 504 12.87 11.26 -4.02
CA ASP A 504 13.01 12.11 -5.21
C ASP A 504 14.44 12.09 -5.77
N ASP A 505 15.45 12.14 -4.90
CA ASP A 505 16.85 12.12 -5.32
C ASP A 505 17.20 10.79 -5.96
N ALA A 506 16.72 9.68 -5.40
CA ALA A 506 16.92 8.34 -5.96
C ALA A 506 16.22 8.19 -7.33
N LEU A 507 14.96 8.65 -7.46
CA LEU A 507 14.26 8.65 -8.75
C LEU A 507 15.03 9.42 -9.82
N LYS A 508 15.50 10.64 -9.50
CA LYS A 508 16.30 11.45 -10.42
C LYS A 508 17.61 10.77 -10.80
N GLN A 509 18.31 10.16 -9.83
CA GLN A 509 19.55 9.41 -10.10
C GLN A 509 19.32 8.22 -11.04
N ASN A 510 18.13 7.61 -10.98
CA ASN A 510 17.73 6.52 -11.86
C ASN A 510 17.02 6.99 -13.15
N GLY A 511 17.04 8.28 -13.46
CA GLY A 511 16.47 8.84 -14.70
C GLY A 511 14.94 9.00 -14.70
N ALA A 512 14.29 8.83 -13.56
CA ALA A 512 12.85 9.05 -13.38
C ALA A 512 12.56 10.47 -12.84
N GLN A 513 11.31 10.89 -12.97
CA GLN A 513 10.83 12.14 -12.36
C GLN A 513 10.44 11.90 -10.89
N PRO A 514 10.48 12.95 -10.04
CA PRO A 514 9.82 12.92 -8.74
C PRO A 514 8.37 12.47 -8.81
N MET A 515 7.90 11.84 -7.74
CA MET A 515 6.48 11.50 -7.60
C MET A 515 5.63 12.76 -7.52
N GLY A 516 4.43 12.70 -8.08
CA GLY A 516 3.44 13.76 -7.93
C GLY A 516 2.91 13.88 -6.50
N ASP A 517 1.99 14.81 -6.29
CA ASP A 517 1.44 15.16 -4.98
C ASP A 517 -0.09 15.25 -4.96
N LEU A 518 -0.74 14.48 -5.83
CA LEU A 518 -2.20 14.39 -5.99
C LEU A 518 -2.88 15.66 -6.53
N THR A 519 -2.16 16.76 -6.76
CA THR A 519 -2.78 18.00 -7.23
C THR A 519 -3.31 17.90 -8.66
N ASN A 520 -2.76 17.02 -9.50
CA ASN A 520 -3.31 16.79 -10.85
C ASN A 520 -4.71 16.18 -10.81
N ALA A 521 -5.10 15.51 -9.72
CA ALA A 521 -6.46 14.99 -9.55
C ALA A 521 -7.49 16.09 -9.27
N LEU A 522 -7.06 17.32 -8.94
CA LEU A 522 -7.92 18.37 -8.39
C LEU A 522 -8.05 19.58 -9.33
N GLN A 523 -9.20 20.25 -9.25
CA GLN A 523 -9.53 21.53 -9.86
C GLN A 523 -9.60 22.58 -8.75
N LEU A 524 -8.43 23.04 -8.31
CA LEU A 524 -8.30 24.08 -7.29
C LEU A 524 -8.18 25.44 -8.00
N SER A 525 -9.31 26.09 -8.24
CA SER A 525 -9.34 27.39 -8.94
C SER A 525 -8.46 28.44 -8.23
N PRO A 526 -7.67 29.25 -8.96
CA PRO A 526 -6.89 30.32 -8.35
C PRO A 526 -7.73 31.48 -7.76
N ASN A 527 -9.02 31.63 -8.09
CA ASN A 527 -9.81 32.79 -7.69
C ASN A 527 -11.30 32.45 -7.45
N LEU A 528 -11.76 32.69 -6.23
CA LEU A 528 -13.10 33.20 -5.91
C LEU A 528 -12.93 34.53 -5.19
#